data_AF-A0A8T5M984-F1
#
_entry.id   AF-A0A8T5M984-F1
#
_cell.length_a   1.000
_cell.length_b   1.000
_cell.length_c   1.000
_cell.angle_alpha   90.00
_cell.angle_beta   90.00
_cell.angle_gamma   90.00
#
_symmetry.space_group_name_H-M   'P 1'
#
loop_
_entity.id
_entity.type
_entity.pdbx_description
1 polymer ?
#
loop_
_entity_poly.entity_id
_entity_poly.type
_entity_poly.pdbx_seq_one_letter_code
_entity_poly.pdbx_strand_id
1 'polypeptide(L)'
;MNKKGFFYTLGLMFFALALLTLSVLFVNHSVTLESRQSELNFAQKIYDQDTSTQKALSDTFLRKSNLILALSNDTFTVQETLPVDFSELDSSLSTLESALENSFPIDVGLSLFLSSHDLILQNSNVSYLHNSPTTISIPANSAVSNYNLTLIFSSAVTSCDINAPSGQIGFYFDAQPSNVSCSLAQGVSEAEIGLIVNGQEININLDSSKALTFESDAGVTSTITLMLNESIGRVELPITIAFNDSGLNFNKVSKVRVFLSS
;
A
#
# COMPACT_ATOMS: atom_id res chain seq x y z
N MET A 1 -74.54 41.77 22.04
CA MET A 1 -73.11 41.89 22.46
C MET A 1 -72.38 40.54 22.38
N ASN A 2 -72.36 39.85 21.22
CA ASN A 2 -71.69 38.52 21.09
C ASN A 2 -70.59 38.44 20.01
N LYS A 3 -70.34 39.49 19.22
CA LYS A 3 -69.37 39.46 18.11
C LYS A 3 -67.90 39.51 18.57
N LYS A 4 -67.62 40.13 19.72
CA LYS A 4 -66.24 40.26 20.25
C LYS A 4 -65.67 38.93 20.75
N GLY A 5 -66.50 38.08 21.37
CA GLY A 5 -66.08 36.75 21.85
C GLY A 5 -65.65 35.83 20.72
N PHE A 6 -66.34 35.86 19.58
CA PHE A 6 -66.00 35.06 18.41
C PHE A 6 -64.60 35.37 17.86
N PHE A 7 -64.24 36.66 17.73
CA PHE A 7 -62.90 37.05 17.27
C PHE A 7 -61.79 36.66 18.25
N TYR A 8 -62.05 36.70 19.56
CA TYR A 8 -61.10 36.22 20.58
C TYR A 8 -60.88 34.72 20.47
N THR A 9 -61.94 33.92 20.33
CA THR A 9 -61.82 32.47 20.15
C THR A 9 -61.11 32.11 18.85
N LEU A 10 -61.41 32.81 17.75
CA LEU A 10 -60.75 32.63 16.46
C LEU A 10 -59.25 32.97 16.54
N GLY A 11 -58.90 34.09 17.20
CA GLY A 11 -57.51 34.49 17.42
C GLY A 11 -56.73 33.50 18.28
N LEU A 12 -57.34 33.00 19.36
CA LEU A 12 -56.76 31.93 20.20
C LEU A 12 -56.57 30.62 19.43
N MET A 13 -57.52 30.28 18.55
CA MET A 13 -57.42 29.10 17.70
C MET A 13 -56.27 29.21 16.71
N PHE A 14 -56.11 30.36 16.04
CA PHE A 14 -54.96 30.61 15.15
C PHE A 14 -53.63 30.62 15.90
N PHE A 15 -53.59 31.19 17.10
CA PHE A 15 -52.40 31.19 17.94
C PHE A 15 -52.01 29.77 18.37
N ALA A 16 -52.99 28.96 18.80
CA ALA A 16 -52.78 27.56 19.14
C ALA A 16 -52.31 26.73 17.93
N LEU A 17 -52.88 26.96 16.75
CA LEU A 17 -52.45 26.34 15.50
C LEU A 17 -51.00 26.71 15.15
N ALA A 18 -50.64 28.00 15.24
CA ALA A 18 -49.29 28.46 14.98
C ALA A 18 -48.27 27.84 15.95
N LEU A 19 -48.60 27.76 17.24
CA LEU A 19 -47.77 27.06 18.22
C LEU A 19 -47.62 25.58 17.89
N LEU A 20 -48.70 24.90 17.51
CA LEU A 20 -48.68 23.48 17.18
C LEU A 20 -47.87 23.20 15.91
N THR A 21 -47.99 24.04 14.88
CA THR A 21 -47.16 23.96 13.67
C THR A 21 -45.68 24.18 14.00
N LEU A 22 -45.37 25.17 14.85
CA LEU A 22 -44.00 25.43 15.28
C LEU A 22 -43.42 24.27 16.10
N SER A 23 -44.21 23.67 16.99
CA SER A 23 -43.82 22.47 17.75
C SER A 23 -43.53 21.29 16.83
N VAL A 24 -44.39 21.02 15.83
CA VAL A 24 -44.16 19.95 14.84
C VAL A 24 -42.89 20.21 14.04
N LEU A 25 -42.64 21.46 13.65
CA LEU A 25 -41.43 21.83 12.90
C LEU A 25 -40.17 21.63 13.75
N PHE A 26 -40.19 22.03 15.02
CA PHE A 26 -39.07 21.80 15.95
C PHE A 26 -38.82 20.31 16.18
N VAL A 27 -39.87 19.49 16.35
CA VAL A 27 -39.73 18.04 16.50
C VAL A 27 -39.11 17.42 15.25
N ASN A 28 -39.62 17.74 14.06
CA ASN A 28 -39.08 17.22 12.80
C ASN A 28 -37.62 17.64 12.58
N HIS A 29 -37.28 18.88 12.93
CA HIS A 29 -35.91 19.38 12.81
C HIS A 29 -34.97 18.68 13.80
N SER A 30 -35.42 18.48 15.04
CA SER A 30 -34.67 17.75 16.07
C SER A 30 -34.38 16.31 15.65
N VAL A 31 -35.38 15.58 15.15
CA VAL A 31 -35.22 14.20 14.66
C VAL A 31 -34.23 14.14 13.49
N THR A 32 -34.30 15.11 12.58
CA THR A 32 -33.38 15.18 11.43
C THR A 32 -31.94 15.45 11.87
N LEU A 33 -31.73 16.38 12.83
CA LEU A 33 -30.41 16.69 13.37
C LEU A 33 -29.83 15.50 14.13
N GLU A 34 -30.63 14.79 14.92
CA GLU A 34 -30.21 13.60 15.64
C GLU A 34 -29.79 12.47 14.68
N SER A 35 -30.58 12.23 13.62
CA SER A 35 -30.22 11.26 12.58
C SER A 35 -28.89 11.60 11.92
N ARG A 36 -28.70 12.87 11.50
CA ARG A 36 -27.44 13.32 10.89
C ARG A 36 -26.25 13.22 11.84
N GLN A 37 -26.44 13.55 13.12
CA GLN A 37 -25.38 13.42 14.11
C GLN A 37 -25.00 11.94 14.33
N SER A 38 -25.99 11.04 14.33
CA SER A 38 -25.75 9.59 14.40
C SER A 38 -24.97 9.08 13.19
N GLU A 39 -25.36 9.49 11.98
CA GLU A 39 -24.65 9.15 10.73
C GLU A 39 -23.20 9.66 10.75
N LEU A 40 -22.97 10.91 11.16
CA LEU A 40 -21.62 11.48 11.26
C LEU A 40 -20.77 10.75 12.31
N ASN A 41 -21.34 10.46 13.48
CA ASN A 41 -20.63 9.72 14.54
C ASN A 41 -20.29 8.30 14.07
N PHE A 42 -21.18 7.64 13.33
CA PHE A 42 -20.93 6.33 12.76
C PHE A 42 -19.81 6.39 11.71
N ALA A 43 -19.90 7.32 10.75
CA ALA A 43 -18.88 7.50 9.73
C ALA A 43 -17.49 7.79 10.34
N GLN A 44 -17.43 8.62 11.39
CA GLN A 44 -16.19 8.89 12.12
C GLN A 44 -15.62 7.61 12.76
N LYS A 45 -16.46 6.82 13.44
CA LYS A 45 -16.01 5.55 14.04
C LYS A 45 -15.47 4.58 13.00
N ILE A 46 -16.12 4.47 11.84
CA ILE A 46 -15.61 3.62 10.75
C ILE A 46 -14.31 4.17 10.17
N TYR A 47 -14.16 5.49 10.09
CA TYR A 47 -12.90 6.12 9.68
C TYR A 47 -11.76 5.83 10.66
N ASP A 48 -12.03 5.96 11.97
CA ASP A 48 -11.06 5.67 13.03
C ASP A 48 -10.68 4.19 13.03
N GLN A 49 -11.67 3.31 12.87
CA GLN A 49 -11.44 1.87 12.78
C GLN A 49 -10.63 1.49 11.55
N ASP A 50 -10.98 2.01 10.37
CA ASP A 50 -10.23 1.81 9.13
C ASP A 50 -8.77 2.26 9.28
N THR A 51 -8.55 3.46 9.81
CA THR A 51 -7.19 4.00 10.03
C THR A 51 -6.41 3.12 11.02
N SER A 52 -7.05 2.68 12.10
CA SER A 52 -6.43 1.78 13.08
C SER A 52 -6.10 0.42 12.49
N THR A 53 -6.98 -0.15 11.66
CA THR A 53 -6.77 -1.43 10.98
C THR A 53 -5.64 -1.34 9.96
N GLN A 54 -5.63 -0.30 9.11
CA GLN A 54 -4.53 -0.04 8.17
C GLN A 54 -3.20 0.09 8.92
N LYS A 55 -3.17 0.83 10.02
CA LYS A 55 -1.97 0.98 10.83
C LYS A 55 -1.51 -0.34 11.44
N ALA A 56 -2.41 -1.14 12.00
CA ALA A 56 -2.05 -2.44 12.57
C ALA A 56 -1.47 -3.41 11.52
N LEU A 57 -2.04 -3.44 10.31
CA LEU A 57 -1.55 -4.24 9.19
C LEU A 57 -0.19 -3.73 8.70
N SER A 58 -0.04 -2.41 8.51
CA SER A 58 1.24 -1.78 8.16
C SER A 58 2.33 -2.04 9.19
N ASP A 59 2.05 -1.86 10.47
CA ASP A 59 3.01 -2.07 11.56
C ASP A 59 3.42 -3.54 11.65
N THR A 60 2.48 -4.46 11.40
CA THR A 60 2.76 -5.90 11.33
C THR A 60 3.68 -6.21 10.15
N PHE A 61 3.38 -5.65 8.97
CA PHE A 61 4.21 -5.79 7.79
C PHE A 61 5.64 -5.29 8.04
N LEU A 62 5.81 -4.04 8.45
CA LEU A 62 7.13 -3.42 8.66
C LEU A 62 7.96 -4.14 9.73
N ARG A 63 7.32 -4.75 10.72
CA ARG A 63 8.01 -5.48 11.79
C ARG A 63 8.41 -6.90 11.39
N LYS A 64 7.72 -7.51 10.41
CA LYS A 64 7.84 -8.95 10.10
C LYS A 64 8.37 -9.27 8.70
N SER A 65 8.40 -8.31 7.76
CA SER A 65 8.73 -8.59 6.36
C SER A 65 10.22 -8.78 6.06
N ASN A 66 11.13 -8.55 7.01
CA ASN A 66 12.59 -8.51 6.77
C ASN A 66 13.05 -7.51 5.68
N LEU A 67 12.12 -6.72 5.12
CA LEU A 67 12.37 -5.68 4.14
C LEU A 67 12.63 -4.35 4.85
N ILE A 68 13.68 -3.65 4.45
CA ILE A 68 13.93 -2.27 4.84
C ILE A 68 13.48 -1.38 3.68
N LEU A 69 12.45 -0.59 3.94
CA LEU A 69 11.85 0.31 2.95
C LEU A 69 12.20 1.76 3.26
N ALA A 70 12.61 2.50 2.24
CA ALA A 70 12.80 3.94 2.33
C ALA A 70 12.14 4.64 1.14
N LEU A 71 11.58 5.82 1.42
CA LEU A 71 10.89 6.63 0.42
C LEU A 71 11.38 8.07 0.46
N SER A 72 11.68 8.61 -0.72
CA SER A 72 11.89 10.03 -0.98
C SER A 72 10.86 10.51 -2.02
N ASN A 73 10.94 11.79 -2.41
CA ASN A 73 10.01 12.38 -3.37
C ASN A 73 9.91 11.58 -4.68
N ASP A 74 11.02 11.14 -5.24
CA ASP A 74 11.13 10.47 -6.54
C ASP A 74 11.89 9.14 -6.49
N THR A 75 12.29 8.69 -5.29
CA THR A 75 13.03 7.42 -5.12
C THR A 75 12.35 6.49 -4.14
N PHE A 76 12.22 5.22 -4.52
CA PHE A 76 11.83 4.13 -3.63
C PHE A 76 12.98 3.16 -3.49
N THR A 77 13.37 2.85 -2.26
CA THR A 77 14.48 1.92 -1.98
C THR A 77 13.95 0.75 -1.16
N VAL A 78 14.28 -0.46 -1.62
CA VAL A 78 14.09 -1.72 -0.89
C VAL A 78 15.45 -2.33 -0.64
N GLN A 79 15.72 -2.63 0.63
CA GLN A 79 16.89 -3.42 1.02
C GLN A 79 16.42 -4.72 1.68
N GLU A 80 17.00 -5.82 1.23
CA GLU A 80 16.63 -7.17 1.66
C GLU A 80 17.74 -8.18 1.41
N THR A 81 17.57 -9.41 1.89
CA THR A 81 18.50 -10.52 1.62
C THR A 81 17.74 -11.69 1.01
N LEU A 82 18.07 -12.04 -0.23
CA LEU A 82 17.45 -13.18 -0.91
C LEU A 82 18.20 -14.49 -0.61
N PRO A 83 17.50 -15.62 -0.41
CA PRO A 83 16.05 -15.74 -0.39
C PRO A 83 15.39 -15.15 0.87
N VAL A 84 14.19 -14.56 0.72
CA VAL A 84 13.40 -14.04 1.84
C VAL A 84 12.35 -15.05 2.30
N ASP A 85 12.27 -15.26 3.61
CA ASP A 85 11.22 -16.06 4.25
C ASP A 85 10.10 -15.13 4.78
N PHE A 86 8.93 -15.22 4.15
CA PHE A 86 7.72 -14.50 4.56
C PHE A 86 6.80 -15.28 5.52
N SER A 87 7.18 -16.49 5.95
CA SER A 87 6.32 -17.36 6.77
C SER A 87 5.83 -16.69 8.07
N GLU A 88 6.69 -15.93 8.74
CA GLU A 88 6.33 -15.21 9.97
C GLU A 88 5.40 -14.02 9.69
N LEU A 89 5.63 -13.31 8.57
CA LEU A 89 4.76 -12.23 8.11
C LEU A 89 3.36 -12.77 7.78
N ASP A 90 3.29 -13.83 7.00
CA ASP A 90 2.04 -14.44 6.54
C ASP A 90 1.22 -14.94 7.73
N SER A 91 1.86 -15.68 8.64
CA SER A 91 1.21 -16.15 9.86
C SER A 91 0.70 -14.99 10.73
N SER A 92 1.47 -13.91 10.86
CA SER A 92 1.09 -12.74 11.64
C SER A 92 -0.09 -11.99 11.02
N LEU A 93 -0.10 -11.82 9.69
CA LEU A 93 -1.18 -11.15 8.98
C LEU A 93 -2.47 -11.97 8.99
N SER A 94 -2.42 -13.29 8.71
CA SER A 94 -3.60 -14.16 8.80
C SER A 94 -4.19 -14.21 10.21
N THR A 95 -3.34 -14.19 11.24
CA THR A 95 -3.80 -14.11 12.63
C THR A 95 -4.51 -12.80 12.92
N LEU A 96 -3.98 -11.69 12.40
CA LEU A 96 -4.56 -10.35 12.57
C LEU A 96 -5.89 -10.22 11.81
N GLU A 97 -5.96 -10.67 10.55
CA GLU A 97 -7.21 -10.79 9.77
C GLU A 97 -8.26 -11.56 10.57
N SER A 98 -7.94 -12.77 11.02
CA SER A 98 -8.87 -13.59 11.80
C SER A 98 -9.35 -12.87 13.07
N ALA A 99 -8.46 -12.19 13.81
CA ALA A 99 -8.85 -11.46 15.02
C ALA A 99 -9.77 -10.26 14.72
N LEU A 100 -9.51 -9.56 13.62
CA LEU A 100 -10.27 -8.40 13.15
C LEU A 100 -11.67 -8.78 12.70
N GLU A 101 -11.79 -9.81 11.86
CA GLU A 101 -13.07 -10.29 11.32
C GLU A 101 -13.94 -10.99 12.39
N ASN A 102 -13.32 -11.65 13.37
CA ASN A 102 -14.06 -12.24 14.49
C ASN A 102 -14.60 -11.19 15.47
N SER A 103 -13.95 -10.01 15.55
CA SER A 103 -14.30 -8.96 16.51
C SER A 103 -15.21 -7.89 15.91
N PHE A 104 -15.18 -7.72 14.58
CA PHE A 104 -15.86 -6.63 13.88
C PHE A 104 -16.46 -7.11 12.55
N PRO A 105 -17.55 -6.50 12.08
CA PRO A 105 -18.16 -6.80 10.79
C PRO A 105 -17.36 -6.18 9.63
N ILE A 106 -16.12 -6.65 9.47
CA ILE A 106 -15.18 -6.22 8.43
C ILE A 106 -14.68 -7.42 7.68
N ASP A 107 -14.27 -7.20 6.43
CA ASP A 107 -13.67 -8.20 5.55
C ASP A 107 -12.29 -7.68 5.14
N VAL A 108 -11.25 -8.46 5.42
CA VAL A 108 -9.85 -8.09 5.17
C VAL A 108 -9.29 -9.02 4.10
N GLY A 109 -9.33 -8.59 2.85
CA GLY A 109 -8.83 -9.38 1.72
C GLY A 109 -7.30 -9.48 1.67
N LEU A 110 -6.71 -10.48 2.34
CA LEU A 110 -5.26 -10.74 2.34
C LEU A 110 -4.76 -11.63 1.19
N SER A 111 -5.64 -12.42 0.58
CA SER A 111 -5.25 -13.54 -0.31
C SER A 111 -4.33 -13.15 -1.48
N LEU A 112 -4.55 -11.98 -2.09
CA LEU A 112 -3.72 -11.48 -3.20
C LEU A 112 -2.33 -11.05 -2.72
N PHE A 113 -2.23 -10.51 -1.51
CA PHE A 113 -0.95 -10.10 -0.96
C PHE A 113 -0.10 -11.31 -0.56
N LEU A 114 -0.70 -12.31 0.08
CA LEU A 114 0.02 -13.52 0.55
C LEU A 114 0.57 -14.39 -0.59
N SER A 115 0.13 -14.19 -1.83
CA SER A 115 0.60 -14.97 -2.99
C SER A 115 1.84 -14.40 -3.67
N SER A 116 2.10 -13.09 -3.53
CA SER A 116 3.14 -12.39 -4.31
C SER A 116 3.83 -11.23 -3.57
N HIS A 117 3.44 -10.96 -2.33
CA HIS A 117 3.93 -9.89 -1.44
C HIS A 117 4.18 -8.55 -2.14
N ASP A 118 3.26 -8.17 -3.04
CA ASP A 118 3.37 -6.96 -3.86
C ASP A 118 3.33 -5.67 -3.02
N LEU A 119 4.16 -4.71 -3.40
CA LEU A 119 4.13 -3.34 -2.91
C LEU A 119 3.84 -2.39 -4.08
N ILE A 120 2.80 -1.58 -3.96
CA ILE A 120 2.39 -0.65 -5.00
C ILE A 120 2.78 0.78 -4.62
N LEU A 121 3.55 1.44 -5.48
CA LEU A 121 3.87 2.86 -5.35
C LEU A 121 2.72 3.71 -5.89
N GLN A 122 2.07 4.46 -5.01
CA GLN A 122 0.93 5.30 -5.36
C GLN A 122 1.38 6.50 -6.21
N ASN A 123 0.50 6.94 -7.12
CA ASN A 123 0.69 7.92 -8.20
C ASN A 123 1.40 7.38 -9.42
N SER A 124 2.46 6.58 -9.24
CA SER A 124 3.19 5.97 -10.35
C SER A 124 2.69 4.59 -10.78
N ASN A 125 1.91 3.93 -9.92
CA ASN A 125 1.37 2.59 -10.15
C ASN A 125 2.47 1.58 -10.52
N VAL A 126 3.66 1.74 -9.92
CA VAL A 126 4.78 0.81 -10.04
C VAL A 126 4.61 -0.26 -8.97
N SER A 127 4.69 -1.53 -9.37
CA SER A 127 4.64 -2.68 -8.46
C SER A 127 6.04 -3.23 -8.21
N TYR A 128 6.29 -3.64 -6.97
CA TYR A 128 7.48 -4.36 -6.53
C TYR A 128 7.03 -5.72 -6.01
N LEU A 129 7.33 -6.78 -6.77
CA LEU A 129 6.73 -8.11 -6.59
C LEU A 129 7.76 -9.12 -6.07
N HIS A 130 7.34 -9.95 -5.12
CA HIS A 130 8.02 -11.19 -4.76
C HIS A 130 7.22 -12.37 -5.29
N ASN A 131 7.55 -12.83 -6.50
CA ASN A 131 6.89 -14.00 -7.10
C ASN A 131 7.31 -15.31 -6.41
N SER A 132 8.46 -15.31 -5.74
CA SER A 132 8.99 -16.42 -4.98
C SER A 132 9.95 -15.90 -3.89
N PRO A 133 10.36 -16.75 -2.93
CA PRO A 133 11.42 -16.40 -1.97
C PRO A 133 12.73 -15.93 -2.62
N THR A 134 13.02 -16.37 -3.85
CA THR A 134 14.28 -16.13 -4.55
C THR A 134 14.16 -15.11 -5.68
N THR A 135 12.95 -14.63 -6.01
CA THR A 135 12.71 -13.85 -7.23
C THR A 135 11.97 -12.55 -6.93
N ILE A 136 12.58 -11.44 -7.32
CA ILE A 136 11.99 -10.11 -7.33
C ILE A 136 11.65 -9.73 -8.78
N SER A 137 10.51 -9.09 -8.97
CA SER A 137 10.10 -8.58 -10.28
C SER A 137 9.51 -7.18 -10.19
N ILE A 138 9.95 -6.30 -11.08
CA ILE A 138 9.44 -4.94 -11.23
C ILE A 138 8.98 -4.82 -12.68
N PRO A 139 7.67 -4.98 -12.94
CA PRO A 139 7.15 -4.98 -14.31
C PRO A 139 7.44 -3.66 -15.04
N ALA A 140 7.45 -3.76 -16.36
CA ALA A 140 7.57 -2.61 -17.26
C ALA A 140 6.63 -1.46 -16.90
N ASN A 141 7.19 -0.30 -16.60
CA ASN A 141 6.41 0.90 -16.28
C ASN A 141 7.10 2.17 -16.81
N SER A 142 6.34 3.02 -17.49
CA SER A 142 6.84 4.30 -18.05
C SER A 142 7.25 5.31 -16.99
N ALA A 143 6.74 5.18 -15.77
CA ALA A 143 7.10 6.01 -14.63
C ALA A 143 8.53 5.76 -14.14
N VAL A 144 9.14 4.61 -14.45
CA VAL A 144 10.51 4.31 -14.00
C VAL A 144 11.52 4.94 -14.94
N SER A 145 12.43 5.73 -14.35
CA SER A 145 13.49 6.44 -15.05
C SER A 145 14.81 5.67 -15.02
N ASN A 146 15.13 5.04 -13.88
CA ASN A 146 16.41 4.37 -13.63
C ASN A 146 16.25 3.33 -12.50
N TYR A 147 17.03 2.25 -12.59
CA TYR A 147 17.24 1.25 -11.55
C TYR A 147 18.68 1.32 -11.04
N ASN A 148 18.84 1.45 -9.72
CA ASN A 148 20.13 1.24 -9.08
C ASN A 148 20.05 -0.03 -8.23
N LEU A 149 20.84 -1.04 -8.59
CA LEU A 149 20.95 -2.30 -7.87
C LEU A 149 22.35 -2.41 -7.28
N THR A 150 22.43 -2.38 -5.96
CA THR A 150 23.67 -2.68 -5.24
C THR A 150 23.57 -4.09 -4.66
N LEU A 151 24.54 -4.94 -4.95
CA LEU A 151 24.63 -6.29 -4.39
C LEU A 151 25.85 -6.40 -3.47
N ILE A 152 25.60 -6.87 -2.25
CA ILE A 152 26.63 -7.09 -1.23
C ILE A 152 26.71 -8.59 -0.97
N PHE A 153 27.91 -9.12 -1.20
CA PHE A 153 28.19 -10.54 -1.06
C PHE A 153 29.02 -10.82 0.20
N SER A 154 28.74 -11.93 0.86
CA SER A 154 29.57 -12.44 1.96
C SER A 154 30.85 -13.15 1.46
N SER A 155 30.94 -13.41 0.17
CA SER A 155 32.00 -14.18 -0.50
C SER A 155 32.38 -13.57 -1.85
N ALA A 156 33.52 -14.01 -2.39
CA ALA A 156 34.01 -13.51 -3.66
C ALA A 156 33.15 -13.96 -4.86
N VAL A 157 32.97 -13.05 -5.81
CA VAL A 157 32.40 -13.33 -7.13
C VAL A 157 33.47 -14.05 -7.96
N THR A 158 33.13 -15.23 -8.49
CA THR A 158 34.09 -16.06 -9.24
C THR A 158 34.00 -15.87 -10.75
N SER A 159 32.83 -15.51 -11.26
CA SER A 159 32.63 -15.19 -12.69
C SER A 159 31.48 -14.22 -12.88
N CYS A 160 31.50 -13.54 -14.02
CA CYS A 160 30.59 -12.48 -14.38
C CYS A 160 30.41 -12.47 -15.90
N ASP A 161 29.19 -12.63 -16.37
CA ASP A 161 28.81 -12.46 -17.77
C ASP A 161 27.84 -11.29 -17.88
N ILE A 162 28.10 -10.37 -18.80
CA ILE A 162 27.33 -9.13 -18.98
C ILE A 162 27.04 -8.96 -20.46
N ASN A 163 25.75 -9.05 -20.82
CA ASN A 163 25.26 -8.81 -22.17
C ASN A 163 24.30 -7.61 -22.15
N ALA A 164 24.73 -6.46 -22.70
CA ALA A 164 23.90 -5.25 -22.70
C ALA A 164 24.11 -4.36 -23.96
N PRO A 165 23.06 -4.00 -24.73
CA PRO A 165 23.12 -2.93 -25.72
C PRO A 165 23.08 -1.53 -25.06
N SER A 166 23.76 -0.55 -25.68
CA SER A 166 23.74 0.86 -25.23
C SER A 166 22.35 1.50 -25.40
N GLY A 167 21.81 2.18 -24.37
CA GLY A 167 20.43 2.73 -24.39
C GLY A 167 20.15 3.88 -23.39
N GLN A 168 18.89 4.36 -23.33
CA GLN A 168 18.49 5.59 -22.60
C GLN A 168 18.08 5.41 -21.13
N ILE A 169 18.04 4.20 -20.59
CA ILE A 169 17.60 3.93 -19.20
C ILE A 169 18.83 3.59 -18.37
N GLY A 170 18.94 4.14 -17.15
CA GLY A 170 20.04 3.81 -16.24
C GLY A 170 19.80 2.47 -15.56
N PHE A 171 20.79 1.57 -15.61
CA PHE A 171 20.92 0.45 -14.70
C PHE A 171 22.33 0.56 -14.11
N TYR A 172 22.43 0.91 -12.82
CA TYR A 172 23.71 0.93 -12.12
C TYR A 172 23.85 -0.35 -11.30
N PHE A 173 24.98 -1.02 -11.49
CA PHE A 173 25.32 -2.24 -10.78
C PHE A 173 26.69 -2.12 -10.13
N ASP A 174 26.72 -2.28 -8.81
CA ASP A 174 27.95 -2.35 -8.01
C ASP A 174 27.91 -3.60 -7.14
N ALA A 175 28.91 -4.46 -7.34
CA ALA A 175 29.13 -5.69 -6.59
C ALA A 175 30.38 -5.50 -5.70
N GLN A 176 30.20 -5.47 -4.38
CA GLN A 176 31.31 -5.33 -3.41
C GLN A 176 31.32 -6.48 -2.37
N PRO A 177 32.49 -6.95 -1.88
CA PRO A 177 33.87 -6.68 -2.32
C PRO A 177 34.57 -7.97 -2.83
N SER A 178 35.01 -8.05 -4.09
CA SER A 178 36.05 -9.04 -4.46
C SER A 178 36.80 -8.75 -5.76
N ASN A 179 37.88 -9.51 -5.95
CA ASN A 179 39.00 -9.40 -6.90
C ASN A 179 38.65 -9.28 -8.41
N VAL A 180 37.36 -9.38 -8.74
CA VAL A 180 36.79 -9.15 -10.07
C VAL A 180 35.65 -8.15 -9.89
N SER A 181 35.81 -6.94 -10.43
CA SER A 181 34.76 -5.93 -10.41
C SER A 181 33.77 -6.17 -11.56
N CYS A 182 32.53 -6.50 -11.23
CA CYS A 182 31.41 -6.46 -12.17
C CYS A 182 30.78 -5.08 -12.05
N SER A 183 30.94 -4.24 -13.08
CA SER A 183 30.33 -2.91 -13.09
C SER A 183 29.76 -2.60 -14.46
N LEU A 184 28.50 -2.21 -14.48
CA LEU A 184 27.87 -1.54 -15.60
C LEU A 184 27.75 -0.07 -15.24
N ALA A 185 28.57 0.76 -15.87
CA ALA A 185 28.64 2.19 -15.58
C ALA A 185 27.83 3.06 -16.57
N GLN A 186 26.92 2.47 -17.35
CA GLN A 186 26.21 3.19 -18.41
C GLN A 186 24.72 2.88 -18.44
N GLY A 187 23.94 3.82 -18.98
CA GLY A 187 22.55 3.58 -19.31
C GLY A 187 22.42 2.48 -20.35
N VAL A 188 21.74 1.40 -19.98
CA VAL A 188 21.45 0.24 -20.80
C VAL A 188 19.94 0.10 -20.91
N SER A 189 19.44 -0.11 -22.13
CA SER A 189 18.01 -0.34 -22.35
C SER A 189 17.59 -1.77 -22.04
N GLU A 190 18.53 -2.70 -22.17
CA GLU A 190 18.39 -4.13 -21.94
C GLU A 190 19.68 -4.64 -21.32
N ALA A 191 19.61 -5.59 -20.41
CA ALA A 191 20.79 -6.24 -19.85
C ALA A 191 20.46 -7.63 -19.33
N GLU A 192 21.29 -8.61 -19.65
CA GLU A 192 21.31 -9.92 -18.99
C GLU A 192 22.65 -10.07 -18.28
N ILE A 193 22.60 -10.33 -16.98
CA ILE A 193 23.77 -10.44 -16.12
C ILE A 193 23.68 -11.76 -15.36
N GLY A 194 24.68 -12.61 -15.58
CA GLY A 194 24.89 -13.85 -14.84
C GLY A 194 26.11 -13.72 -13.93
N LEU A 195 25.93 -13.95 -12.62
CA LEU A 195 27.01 -13.96 -11.64
C LEU A 195 27.10 -15.34 -11.00
N ILE A 196 28.32 -15.81 -10.74
CA ILE A 196 28.54 -17.00 -9.92
C ILE A 196 29.23 -16.61 -8.64
N VAL A 197 28.59 -16.94 -7.52
CA VAL A 197 29.07 -16.69 -6.15
C VAL A 197 29.00 -18.00 -5.38
N ASN A 198 30.14 -18.51 -4.91
CA ASN A 198 30.24 -19.83 -4.27
C ASN A 198 29.63 -21.01 -5.07
N GLY A 199 29.59 -20.91 -6.40
CA GLY A 199 28.99 -21.93 -7.27
C GLY A 199 27.47 -21.84 -7.40
N GLN A 200 26.83 -20.83 -6.80
CA GLN A 200 25.42 -20.49 -7.01
C GLN A 200 25.29 -19.38 -8.06
N GLU A 201 24.25 -19.49 -8.88
CA GLU A 201 23.99 -18.58 -9.99
C GLU A 201 23.02 -17.49 -9.58
N ILE A 202 23.35 -16.26 -9.94
CA ILE A 202 22.52 -15.09 -9.71
C ILE A 202 22.23 -14.47 -11.06
N ASN A 203 20.95 -14.29 -11.34
CA ASN A 203 20.46 -13.82 -12.62
C ASN A 203 19.79 -12.47 -12.45
N ILE A 204 20.21 -11.49 -13.24
CA ILE A 204 19.57 -10.18 -13.33
C ILE A 204 19.23 -9.93 -14.80
N ASN A 205 17.97 -9.64 -15.06
CA ASN A 205 17.48 -9.37 -16.39
C ASN A 205 16.72 -8.04 -16.42
N LEU A 206 17.11 -7.14 -17.31
CA LEU A 206 16.39 -5.94 -17.70
C LEU A 206 15.95 -6.11 -19.15
N ASP A 207 14.65 -6.19 -19.38
CA ASP A 207 14.11 -6.36 -20.73
C ASP A 207 13.90 -5.03 -21.47
N SER A 208 13.56 -5.14 -22.76
CA SER A 208 13.34 -3.99 -23.66
C SER A 208 12.19 -3.07 -23.22
N SER A 209 11.29 -3.60 -22.40
CA SER A 209 10.15 -2.89 -21.82
C SER A 209 10.46 -2.26 -20.48
N LYS A 210 11.72 -2.29 -20.03
CA LYS A 210 12.21 -1.83 -18.74
C LYS A 210 11.74 -2.66 -17.54
N ALA A 211 11.31 -3.90 -17.75
CA ALA A 211 11.00 -4.79 -16.63
C ALA A 211 12.30 -5.34 -16.04
N LEU A 212 12.45 -5.24 -14.72
CA LEU A 212 13.58 -5.79 -13.97
C LEU A 212 13.16 -7.11 -13.31
N THR A 213 13.93 -8.16 -13.53
CA THR A 213 13.84 -9.42 -12.77
C THR A 213 15.18 -9.69 -12.12
N PHE A 214 15.15 -10.01 -10.84
CA PHE A 214 16.33 -10.38 -10.07
C PHE A 214 16.06 -11.70 -9.35
N GLU A 215 16.93 -12.69 -9.57
CA GLU A 215 16.82 -14.03 -9.00
C GLU A 215 18.12 -14.45 -8.32
N SER A 216 18.01 -14.92 -7.08
CA SER A 216 19.16 -15.42 -6.31
C SER A 216 18.76 -16.42 -5.24
N ASP A 217 19.48 -17.53 -5.17
CA ASP A 217 19.45 -18.51 -4.08
C ASP A 217 20.67 -18.39 -3.14
N ALA A 218 21.56 -17.41 -3.38
CA ALA A 218 22.90 -17.35 -2.80
C ALA A 218 23.05 -16.58 -1.47
N GLY A 219 21.96 -16.18 -0.81
CA GLY A 219 22.04 -15.42 0.44
C GLY A 219 22.63 -14.02 0.26
N VAL A 220 22.24 -13.29 -0.80
CA VAL A 220 22.80 -11.99 -1.17
C VAL A 220 21.98 -10.85 -0.58
N THR A 221 22.64 -9.89 0.07
CA THR A 221 21.99 -8.64 0.46
C THR A 221 21.94 -7.72 -0.75
N SER A 222 20.72 -7.33 -1.13
CA SER A 222 20.46 -6.43 -2.24
C SER A 222 19.88 -5.12 -1.75
N THR A 223 20.22 -4.03 -2.44
CA THR A 223 19.57 -2.73 -2.29
C THR A 223 19.13 -2.29 -3.67
N ILE A 224 17.82 -2.30 -3.90
CA ILE A 224 17.19 -1.89 -5.14
C ILE A 224 16.61 -0.50 -4.93
N THR A 225 17.08 0.48 -5.70
CA THR A 225 16.55 1.83 -5.72
C THR A 225 15.92 2.12 -7.06
N LEU A 226 14.62 2.42 -7.04
CA LEU A 226 13.83 2.83 -8.19
C LEU A 226 13.78 4.35 -8.21
N MET A 227 14.28 4.96 -9.28
CA MET A 227 14.07 6.38 -9.55
C MET A 227 12.86 6.52 -10.47
N LEU A 228 11.93 7.40 -10.10
CA LEU A 228 10.71 7.65 -10.87
C LEU A 228 10.74 9.01 -11.54
N ASN A 229 9.97 9.12 -12.63
CA ASN A 229 9.74 10.37 -13.36
C ASN A 229 8.71 11.28 -12.65
N GLU A 230 8.04 10.77 -11.63
CA GLU A 230 6.96 11.45 -10.91
C GLU A 230 7.03 11.19 -9.40
N SER A 231 6.33 12.02 -8.63
CA SER A 231 6.38 11.95 -7.17
C SER A 231 5.70 10.71 -6.61
N ILE A 232 6.40 10.00 -5.71
CA ILE A 232 5.88 8.84 -5.03
C ILE A 232 4.98 9.33 -3.88
N GLY A 233 3.67 9.12 -4.01
CA GLY A 233 2.72 9.61 -3.01
C GLY A 233 2.84 8.85 -1.69
N ARG A 234 2.83 7.51 -1.78
CA ARG A 234 2.96 6.55 -0.66
C ARG A 234 3.13 5.14 -1.20
N VAL A 235 3.45 4.20 -0.32
CA VAL A 235 3.46 2.76 -0.62
C VAL A 235 2.16 2.14 -0.10
N GLU A 236 1.53 1.29 -0.89
CA GLU A 236 0.30 0.57 -0.54
C GLU A 236 0.53 -0.94 -0.63
N LEU A 237 -0.02 -1.68 0.33
CA LEU A 237 -0.20 -3.12 0.22
C LEU A 237 -1.52 -3.36 -0.53
N PRO A 238 -1.60 -4.32 -1.47
CA PRO A 238 -2.85 -4.70 -2.16
C PRO A 238 -3.82 -5.49 -1.24
N ILE A 239 -3.88 -5.13 0.04
CA ILE A 239 -4.81 -5.63 1.03
C ILE A 239 -6.01 -4.70 1.05
N THR A 240 -7.20 -5.24 0.84
CA THR A 240 -8.45 -4.48 0.88
C THR A 240 -9.16 -4.66 2.22
N ILE A 241 -9.58 -3.57 2.85
CA ILE A 241 -10.47 -3.61 4.03
C ILE A 241 -11.84 -3.13 3.58
N ALA A 242 -12.86 -3.97 3.72
CA ALA A 242 -14.24 -3.64 3.40
C ALA A 242 -15.11 -3.58 4.65
N PHE A 243 -15.82 -2.47 4.81
CA PHE A 243 -16.83 -2.26 5.84
C PHE A 243 -18.20 -2.25 5.18
N ASN A 244 -19.07 -3.20 5.53
CA ASN A 244 -20.42 -3.31 5.00
C ASN A 244 -21.45 -3.28 6.13
N ASP A 245 -22.25 -2.21 6.20
CA ASP A 245 -23.41 -2.12 7.10
C ASP A 245 -24.69 -1.87 6.29
N SER A 246 -25.54 -2.90 6.23
CA SER A 246 -26.83 -2.87 5.52
C SER A 246 -27.90 -2.06 6.23
N GLY A 247 -27.75 -1.77 7.53
CA GLY A 247 -28.67 -0.94 8.29
C GLY A 247 -28.52 0.56 7.98
N LEU A 248 -27.30 0.99 7.64
CA LEU A 248 -26.97 2.38 7.32
C LEU A 248 -26.66 2.63 5.84
N ASN A 249 -26.78 1.61 4.97
CA ASN A 249 -26.37 1.64 3.57
C ASN A 249 -24.93 2.18 3.39
N PHE A 250 -24.04 1.81 4.32
CA PHE A 250 -22.67 2.27 4.32
C PHE A 250 -21.76 1.17 3.77
N ASN A 251 -21.00 1.53 2.73
CA ASN A 251 -19.93 0.70 2.18
C ASN A 251 -18.66 1.54 2.05
N LYS A 252 -17.56 1.06 2.64
CA LYS A 252 -16.23 1.64 2.47
C LYS A 252 -15.24 0.53 2.16
N VAL A 253 -14.50 0.72 1.07
CA VAL A 253 -13.36 -0.12 0.72
C VAL A 253 -12.10 0.74 0.74
N SER A 254 -11.09 0.30 1.47
CA SER A 254 -9.79 0.97 1.56
C SER A 254 -8.67 -0.02 1.25
N LYS A 255 -7.52 0.52 0.82
CA LYS A 255 -6.26 -0.22 0.71
C LYS A 255 -5.37 0.11 1.88
N VAL A 256 -4.56 -0.86 2.32
CA VAL A 256 -3.61 -0.66 3.41
C VAL A 256 -2.43 0.19 2.95
N ARG A 257 -2.17 1.27 3.67
CA ARG A 257 -1.02 2.16 3.43
C ARG A 257 0.14 1.74 4.32
N VAL A 258 1.36 1.75 3.78
CA VAL A 258 2.57 1.53 4.56
C VAL A 258 3.04 2.86 5.14
N PHE A 259 3.06 2.98 6.48
CA PHE A 259 3.47 4.19 7.19
C PHE A 259 4.97 4.15 7.49
N LEU A 260 5.79 4.57 6.52
CA LEU A 260 7.23 4.68 6.70
C LEU A 260 7.55 5.85 7.64
N SER A 261 8.38 5.61 8.66
CA SER A 261 8.87 6.68 9.54
C SER A 261 9.88 7.54 8.77
N SER A 262 9.54 8.81 8.59
CA SER A 262 10.44 9.85 8.07
C SER A 262 11.55 10.20 9.05
#